data_AF-A0A6I9VRD2-F1
#
_entry.id   AF-A0A6I9VRD2-F1
#
_cell.length_a   1.000
_cell.length_b   1.000
_cell.length_c   1.000
_cell.angle_alpha   90.00
_cell.angle_beta   90.00
_cell.angle_gamma   90.00
#
_symmetry.space_group_name_H-M   'P 1'
#
loop_
_entity.id
_entity.type
_entity.pdbx_description
1 polymer ?
#
loop_
_entity_poly.entity_id
_entity_poly.type
_entity_poly.pdbx_seq_one_letter_code
_entity_poly.pdbx_strand_id
1 'polypeptide(L)'
;MSAEDWAWQYFHQTEDGLIKCKICGNNFLIEGKILTSHKTHLFYVHNICPKEEVDKWKMEENPEPIWKNFKKGELYTATCNFCGETVKPAYDVSNLNLHCSKHLKQFENSIKNSWLNNHMRFNRTTKKPFCYYCKDFLNTSLNIQDLKDHLFTIHELRDTTKGMRIDKDTEESSADVSIQAEENKPSTSFQ
;
A
#
# COMPACT_ATOMS: atom_id res chain seq x y z
N MET A 1 6.31 -0.20 34.97
CA MET A 1 5.04 -0.87 34.66
C MET A 1 4.01 0.23 34.46
N SER A 2 3.80 0.67 33.22
CA SER A 2 2.89 1.77 32.89
C SER A 2 1.43 1.33 33.02
N ALA A 3 0.53 2.27 33.33
CA ALA A 3 -0.93 2.19 33.40
C ALA A 3 -1.53 0.88 32.86
N GLU A 4 -2.24 0.16 33.73
CA GLU A 4 -2.88 -1.14 33.50
C GLU A 4 -3.42 -1.28 32.06
N ASP A 5 -2.75 -2.10 31.26
CA ASP A 5 -3.22 -2.43 29.92
C ASP A 5 -4.63 -3.03 30.04
N TRP A 6 -5.62 -2.34 29.47
CA TRP A 6 -7.08 -2.56 29.66
C TRP A 6 -7.50 -4.02 29.49
N ALA A 7 -6.75 -4.79 28.71
CA ALA A 7 -7.06 -6.18 28.42
C ALA A 7 -6.87 -7.08 29.65
N TRP A 8 -5.97 -6.74 30.59
CA TRP A 8 -5.63 -7.59 31.74
C TRP A 8 -6.80 -7.87 32.67
N GLN A 9 -7.83 -7.01 32.71
CA GLN A 9 -9.04 -7.31 33.48
C GLN A 9 -9.73 -8.61 33.02
N TYR A 10 -9.52 -9.02 31.77
CA TYR A 10 -10.09 -10.24 31.17
C TYR A 10 -9.17 -11.46 31.23
N PHE A 11 -7.95 -11.33 31.76
CA PHE A 11 -6.96 -12.42 31.82
C PHE A 11 -6.43 -12.63 33.23
N HIS A 12 -6.00 -13.85 33.53
CA HIS A 12 -5.15 -14.13 34.68
C HIS A 12 -3.92 -14.90 34.22
N GLN A 13 -2.79 -14.63 34.85
CA GLN A 13 -1.56 -15.35 34.59
C GLN A 13 -1.62 -16.73 35.26
N THR A 14 -1.14 -17.75 34.56
CA THR A 14 -0.95 -19.10 35.11
C THR A 14 0.50 -19.30 35.51
N GLU A 15 0.76 -20.31 36.33
CA GLU A 15 2.10 -20.64 36.84
C GLU A 15 3.11 -20.95 35.71
N ASP A 16 2.63 -21.46 34.58
CA ASP A 16 3.44 -21.84 33.42
C ASP A 16 3.81 -20.67 32.49
N GLY A 17 3.63 -19.42 32.93
CA GLY A 17 3.88 -18.25 32.08
C GLY A 17 2.88 -18.11 30.94
N LEU A 18 1.67 -18.68 31.08
CA LEU A 18 0.55 -18.45 30.17
C LEU A 18 -0.39 -17.39 30.76
N ILE A 19 -1.23 -16.84 29.90
CA ILE A 19 -2.43 -16.10 30.31
C ILE A 19 -3.65 -16.89 29.90
N LYS A 20 -4.65 -16.91 30.79
CA LYS A 20 -5.92 -17.57 30.55
C LYS A 20 -7.05 -16.55 30.49
N CYS A 21 -7.85 -16.63 29.44
CA CYS A 21 -9.03 -15.79 29.29
C CYS A 21 -10.07 -16.17 30.34
N LYS A 22 -10.55 -15.17 31.11
CA LYS A 22 -11.59 -15.35 32.13
C LYS A 22 -12.96 -15.67 31.53
N ILE A 23 -13.19 -15.33 30.25
CA ILE A 23 -14.48 -15.50 29.57
C ILE A 23 -14.63 -16.90 28.97
N CYS A 24 -13.65 -17.35 28.18
CA CYS A 24 -13.72 -18.65 27.49
C CYS A 24 -12.74 -19.72 28.01
N GLY A 25 -11.81 -19.36 28.89
CA GLY A 25 -10.82 -20.30 29.43
C GLY A 25 -9.66 -20.64 28.49
N ASN A 26 -9.55 -20.02 27.31
CA ASN A 26 -8.43 -20.22 26.38
C ASN A 26 -7.11 -19.73 26.98
N ASN A 27 -6.02 -20.48 26.74
CA ASN A 27 -4.67 -20.15 27.20
C ASN A 27 -3.81 -19.59 26.06
N PHE A 28 -2.94 -18.63 26.38
CA PHE A 28 -2.00 -17.99 25.46
C PHE A 28 -0.62 -17.89 26.14
N LEU A 29 0.47 -18.10 25.41
CA LEU A 29 1.85 -17.97 25.94
C LEU A 29 2.20 -16.51 26.25
N ILE A 30 3.01 -16.16 27.25
CA ILE A 30 3.50 -14.79 27.43
C ILE A 30 4.87 -14.65 26.76
N GLU A 31 4.90 -14.48 25.44
CA GLU A 31 6.10 -14.04 24.71
C GLU A 31 5.85 -12.64 24.13
N GLY A 32 6.88 -11.81 23.92
CA GLY A 32 6.74 -10.37 23.63
C GLY A 32 5.81 -9.98 22.46
N LYS A 33 5.46 -10.90 21.55
CA LYS A 33 4.49 -10.71 20.46
C LYS A 33 3.02 -11.02 20.85
N ILE A 34 2.80 -11.58 22.04
CA ILE A 34 1.52 -12.10 22.52
C ILE A 34 0.74 -11.05 23.32
N LEU A 35 1.37 -9.96 23.76
CA LEU A 35 0.65 -8.78 24.29
C LEU A 35 -0.46 -8.31 23.32
N THR A 36 -0.25 -8.43 22.00
CA THR A 36 -1.27 -8.10 21.00
C THR A 36 -2.21 -9.27 20.68
N SER A 37 -1.82 -10.52 20.95
CA SER A 37 -2.63 -11.70 20.62
C SER A 37 -3.81 -11.88 21.58
N HIS A 38 -3.66 -11.49 22.85
CA HIS A 38 -4.76 -11.54 23.80
C HIS A 38 -5.79 -10.42 23.54
N LYS A 39 -5.34 -9.23 23.11
CA LYS A 39 -6.23 -8.15 22.67
C LYS A 39 -7.01 -8.54 21.43
N THR A 40 -6.34 -9.16 20.47
CA THR A 40 -7.02 -9.68 19.28
C THR A 40 -7.94 -10.85 19.60
N HIS A 41 -7.61 -11.71 20.56
CA HIS A 41 -8.55 -12.72 21.06
C HIS A 41 -9.82 -12.08 21.62
N LEU A 42 -9.70 -11.09 22.52
CA LEU A 42 -10.85 -10.36 23.06
C LEU A 42 -11.67 -9.73 21.93
N PHE A 43 -11.01 -9.17 20.93
CA PHE A 43 -11.69 -8.59 19.80
C PHE A 43 -12.42 -9.64 18.93
N TYR A 44 -11.73 -10.65 18.42
CA TYR A 44 -12.31 -11.59 17.44
C TYR A 44 -13.25 -12.63 18.06
N VAL A 45 -13.04 -13.00 19.32
CA VAL A 45 -13.83 -14.05 19.99
C VAL A 45 -14.90 -13.45 20.89
N HIS A 46 -14.63 -12.29 21.50
CA HIS A 46 -15.54 -11.68 22.47
C HIS A 46 -16.11 -10.33 22.02
N ASN A 47 -15.69 -9.80 20.87
CA ASN A 47 -16.08 -8.47 20.37
C ASN A 47 -15.80 -7.34 21.39
N ILE A 48 -14.73 -7.48 22.17
CA ILE A 48 -14.31 -6.51 23.17
C ILE A 48 -13.09 -5.76 22.64
N CYS A 49 -13.25 -4.47 22.34
CA CYS A 49 -12.17 -3.57 21.97
C CYS A 49 -12.56 -2.11 22.30
N PRO A 50 -11.81 -1.40 23.15
CA PRO A 50 -12.02 0.02 23.39
C PRO A 50 -11.79 0.83 22.12
N LYS A 51 -12.61 1.87 21.90
CA LYS A 51 -12.49 2.75 20.73
C LYS A 51 -11.11 3.39 20.61
N GLU A 52 -10.52 3.79 21.75
CA GLU A 52 -9.18 4.38 21.83
C GLU A 52 -8.10 3.46 21.26
N GLU A 53 -8.23 2.15 21.41
CA GLU A 53 -7.26 1.19 20.86
C GLU A 53 -7.39 1.04 19.35
N VAL A 54 -8.60 1.17 18.81
CA VAL A 54 -8.83 1.20 17.35
C VAL A 54 -8.20 2.46 16.76
N ASP A 55 -8.38 3.60 17.42
CA ASP A 55 -7.81 4.88 16.98
C ASP A 55 -6.28 4.83 17.07
N LYS A 56 -5.73 4.31 18.17
CA LYS A 56 -4.28 4.10 18.32
C LYS A 56 -3.72 3.20 17.22
N TRP A 57 -4.35 2.07 16.94
CA TRP A 57 -3.94 1.18 15.84
C TRP A 57 -3.89 1.91 14.49
N LYS A 58 -4.91 2.73 14.19
CA LYS A 58 -4.98 3.49 12.93
C LYS A 58 -3.92 4.59 12.83
N MET A 59 -3.61 5.26 13.95
CA MET A 59 -2.71 6.41 14.00
C MET A 59 -1.24 6.03 14.23
N GLU A 60 -0.94 4.81 14.66
CA GLU A 60 0.42 4.34 14.86
C GLU A 60 1.18 4.33 13.53
N GLU A 61 2.22 5.17 13.46
CA GLU A 61 3.18 5.19 12.36
C GLU A 61 3.88 3.84 12.29
N ASN A 62 3.79 3.17 11.14
CA ASN A 62 4.45 1.89 10.96
C ASN A 62 5.83 2.12 10.34
N PRO A 63 6.93 1.84 11.07
CA PRO A 63 8.26 2.01 10.52
C PRO A 63 8.59 0.98 9.43
N GLU A 64 7.83 -0.13 9.34
CA GLU A 64 8.17 -1.23 8.45
C GLU A 64 7.76 -0.97 6.99
N PRO A 65 8.67 -1.16 6.01
CA PRO A 65 8.39 -0.95 4.59
C PRO A 65 7.22 -1.76 4.04
N ILE A 66 6.89 -2.90 4.67
CA ILE A 66 5.79 -3.77 4.25
C ILE A 66 4.45 -3.03 4.20
N TRP A 67 4.25 -2.04 5.07
CA TRP A 67 3.01 -1.27 5.16
C TRP A 67 2.74 -0.40 3.93
N LYS A 68 3.73 -0.15 3.06
CA LYS A 68 3.47 0.46 1.74
C LYS A 68 2.54 -0.39 0.87
N ASN A 69 2.48 -1.70 1.12
CA ASN A 69 1.61 -2.63 0.40
C ASN A 69 0.18 -2.71 0.97
N PHE A 70 -0.09 -2.05 2.09
CA PHE A 70 -1.33 -2.25 2.83
C PHE A 70 -1.93 -0.94 3.35
N LYS A 71 -3.27 -0.90 3.37
CA LYS A 71 -4.03 0.10 4.11
C LYS A 71 -4.48 -0.49 5.44
N LYS A 72 -4.13 0.13 6.56
CA LYS A 72 -4.67 -0.27 7.88
C LYS A 72 -6.20 -0.16 7.85
N GLY A 73 -6.84 -1.25 8.26
CA GLY A 73 -8.28 -1.32 8.47
C GLY A 73 -8.63 -1.19 9.94
N GLU A 74 -9.89 -1.40 10.25
CA GLU A 74 -10.35 -1.47 11.64
C GLU A 74 -9.88 -2.77 12.28
N LEU A 75 -9.86 -2.82 13.61
CA LEU A 75 -9.82 -4.09 14.35
C LEU A 75 -8.59 -4.95 14.04
N TYR A 76 -7.42 -4.31 13.94
CA TYR A 76 -6.15 -4.97 13.60
C TYR A 76 -6.17 -5.70 12.26
N THR A 77 -6.91 -5.18 11.29
CA THR A 77 -6.93 -5.69 9.92
C THR A 77 -6.11 -4.80 8.99
N ALA A 78 -5.72 -5.34 7.85
CA ALA A 78 -5.07 -4.57 6.79
C ALA A 78 -5.59 -5.01 5.43
N THR A 79 -5.90 -4.06 4.56
CA THR A 79 -6.33 -4.31 3.18
C THR A 79 -5.12 -4.25 2.26
N CYS A 80 -4.91 -5.28 1.45
CA CYS A 80 -3.82 -5.31 0.48
C CYS A 80 -4.10 -4.33 -0.67
N ASN A 81 -3.14 -3.45 -0.97
CA ASN A 81 -3.26 -2.47 -2.05
C ASN A 81 -3.22 -3.12 -3.45
N PHE A 82 -2.76 -4.38 -3.56
CA PHE A 82 -2.66 -5.10 -4.83
C PHE A 82 -3.94 -5.85 -5.22
N CYS A 83 -4.54 -6.56 -4.26
CA CYS A 83 -5.69 -7.43 -4.54
C CYS A 83 -6.95 -7.06 -3.77
N GLY A 84 -6.90 -6.08 -2.86
CA GLY A 84 -8.03 -5.69 -2.02
C GLY A 84 -8.41 -6.70 -0.94
N GLU A 85 -7.73 -7.85 -0.82
CA GLU A 85 -8.00 -8.80 0.25
C GLU A 85 -7.63 -8.23 1.63
N THR A 86 -8.43 -8.57 2.63
CA THR A 86 -8.16 -8.22 4.02
C THR A 86 -7.34 -9.30 4.72
N VAL A 87 -6.21 -8.91 5.30
CA VAL A 87 -5.34 -9.74 6.14
C VAL A 87 -5.70 -9.54 7.61
N LYS A 88 -5.84 -10.65 8.34
CA LYS A 88 -6.13 -10.68 9.77
C LYS A 88 -5.36 -11.84 10.44
N PRO A 89 -4.73 -11.63 11.61
CA PRO A 89 -4.45 -10.33 12.22
C PRO A 89 -3.27 -9.63 11.52
N ALA A 90 -3.39 -8.32 11.27
CA ALA A 90 -2.42 -7.52 10.53
C ALA A 90 -1.34 -6.86 11.38
N TYR A 91 -1.46 -6.88 12.71
CA TYR A 91 -0.38 -6.44 13.59
C TYR A 91 0.83 -7.38 13.50
N ASP A 92 0.61 -8.65 13.13
CA ASP A 92 1.67 -9.60 12.87
C ASP A 92 2.15 -9.48 11.43
N VAL A 93 3.33 -8.87 11.27
CA VAL A 93 4.01 -8.70 9.99
C VAL A 93 4.27 -10.03 9.26
N SER A 94 4.31 -11.15 9.97
CA SER A 94 4.43 -12.48 9.37
C SER A 94 3.20 -12.80 8.50
N ASN A 95 2.00 -12.41 8.93
CA ASN A 95 0.77 -12.59 8.15
C ASN A 95 0.75 -11.69 6.91
N LEU A 96 1.24 -10.45 7.04
CA LEU A 96 1.39 -9.54 5.90
C LEU A 96 2.39 -10.10 4.88
N ASN A 97 3.55 -10.61 5.34
CA ASN A 97 4.55 -11.24 4.49
C ASN A 97 4.03 -12.49 3.79
N LEU A 98 3.31 -13.34 4.54
CA LEU A 98 2.67 -14.54 3.99
C LEU A 98 1.66 -14.16 2.91
N HIS A 99 0.86 -13.12 3.14
CA HIS A 99 -0.05 -12.61 2.12
C HIS A 99 0.70 -12.10 0.88
N CYS A 100 1.71 -11.24 1.05
CA CYS A 100 2.54 -10.71 -0.04
C CYS A 100 3.21 -11.82 -0.87
N SER A 101 3.52 -12.97 -0.26
CA SER A 101 4.13 -14.10 -0.96
C SER A 101 3.28 -14.62 -2.13
N LYS A 102 1.95 -14.48 -2.05
CA LYS A 102 1.00 -14.86 -3.10
C LYS A 102 1.16 -14.00 -4.37
N HIS A 103 1.59 -12.75 -4.20
CA HIS A 103 1.72 -11.77 -5.29
C HIS A 103 3.08 -11.79 -5.97
N LEU A 104 4.08 -12.48 -5.41
CA LEU A 104 5.46 -12.46 -5.92
C LEU A 104 5.56 -12.90 -7.38
N LYS A 105 4.79 -13.92 -7.78
CA LYS A 105 4.80 -14.40 -9.18
C LYS A 105 4.21 -13.36 -10.14
N GLN A 106 3.11 -12.72 -9.75
CA GLN A 106 2.49 -11.66 -10.56
C GLN A 106 3.41 -10.44 -10.65
N PHE A 107 4.04 -10.06 -9.55
CA PHE A 107 5.00 -8.96 -9.49
C PHE A 107 6.23 -9.22 -10.37
N GLU A 108 6.85 -10.41 -10.25
CA GLU A 108 7.95 -10.85 -11.11
C GLU A 108 7.56 -10.81 -12.59
N ASN A 109 6.39 -11.35 -12.94
CA ASN A 109 5.91 -11.34 -14.32
C ASN A 109 5.72 -9.91 -14.84
N SER A 110 5.28 -8.99 -13.99
CA SER A 110 5.06 -7.62 -14.41
C SER A 110 6.38 -6.85 -14.63
N ILE A 111 7.45 -7.19 -13.91
CA ILE A 111 8.81 -6.73 -14.23
C ILE A 111 9.22 -7.30 -15.59
N LYS A 112 9.11 -8.62 -15.78
CA LYS A 112 9.52 -9.32 -17.01
C LYS A 112 8.79 -8.84 -18.26
N ASN A 113 7.51 -8.54 -18.14
CA ASN A 113 6.64 -8.13 -19.24
C ASN A 113 6.58 -6.62 -19.45
N SER A 114 7.50 -5.86 -18.84
CA SER A 114 7.60 -4.41 -19.03
C SER A 114 9.02 -4.01 -19.40
N TRP A 115 9.21 -2.73 -19.78
CA TRP A 115 10.54 -2.18 -20.08
C TRP A 115 11.53 -2.31 -18.89
N LEU A 116 11.02 -2.48 -17.66
CA LEU A 116 11.84 -2.72 -16.47
C LEU A 116 12.75 -3.94 -16.62
N ASN A 117 12.35 -4.96 -17.38
CA ASN A 117 13.17 -6.16 -17.60
C ASN A 117 14.56 -5.86 -18.19
N ASN A 118 14.70 -4.73 -18.90
CA ASN A 118 15.97 -4.29 -19.47
C ASN A 118 16.92 -3.69 -18.41
N HIS A 119 16.39 -3.31 -17.25
CA HIS A 119 17.08 -2.50 -16.25
C HIS A 119 17.18 -3.18 -14.88
N MET A 120 16.40 -4.23 -14.67
CA MET A 120 16.35 -4.97 -13.41
C MET A 120 15.84 -6.40 -13.60
N ARG A 121 16.04 -7.21 -12.56
CA ARG A 121 15.43 -8.55 -12.45
C ARG A 121 14.89 -8.77 -11.05
N PHE A 122 13.89 -9.62 -10.94
CA PHE A 122 13.43 -10.09 -9.64
C PHE A 122 14.27 -11.28 -9.15
N ASN A 123 14.69 -11.24 -7.88
CA ASN A 123 15.37 -12.36 -7.23
C ASN A 123 14.43 -13.07 -6.26
N ARG A 124 14.21 -14.37 -6.50
CA ARG A 124 13.29 -15.19 -5.69
C ARG A 124 13.81 -15.55 -4.31
N THR A 125 15.13 -15.63 -4.14
CA THR A 125 15.76 -15.94 -2.86
C THR A 125 15.61 -14.78 -1.88
N THR A 126 15.94 -13.56 -2.32
CA THR A 126 15.81 -12.35 -1.51
C THR A 126 14.39 -11.77 -1.54
N LYS A 127 13.55 -12.22 -2.48
CA LYS A 127 12.20 -11.70 -2.76
C LYS A 127 12.22 -10.19 -3.07
N LYS A 128 13.30 -9.71 -3.69
CA LYS A 128 13.53 -8.30 -4.00
C LYS A 128 13.93 -8.09 -5.46
N PRO A 129 13.55 -6.95 -6.07
CA PRO A 129 14.09 -6.54 -7.35
C PRO A 129 15.56 -6.11 -7.21
N PHE A 130 16.38 -6.47 -8.19
CA PHE A 130 17.79 -6.11 -8.31
C PHE A 130 17.97 -5.12 -9.45
N CYS A 131 18.51 -3.93 -9.17
CA CYS A 131 18.80 -2.92 -10.18
C CYS A 131 20.19 -3.13 -10.79
N TYR A 132 20.28 -3.15 -12.12
CA TYR A 132 21.55 -3.37 -12.82
C TYR A 132 22.53 -2.19 -12.73
N TYR A 133 22.04 -1.00 -12.42
CA TYR A 133 22.85 0.22 -12.34
C TYR A 133 23.36 0.45 -10.91
N CYS A 134 22.50 0.34 -9.91
CA CYS A 134 22.92 0.37 -8.50
C CYS A 134 23.75 -0.84 -8.08
N LYS A 135 23.64 -1.96 -8.82
CA LYS A 135 24.20 -3.26 -8.42
C LYS A 135 23.70 -3.73 -7.05
N ASP A 136 22.47 -3.38 -6.69
CA ASP A 136 21.89 -3.66 -5.38
C ASP A 136 20.41 -4.07 -5.45
N PHE A 137 19.94 -4.70 -4.38
CA PHE A 137 18.54 -5.05 -4.15
C PHE A 137 17.76 -3.86 -3.61
N LEU A 138 16.68 -3.51 -4.29
CA LEU A 138 15.83 -2.41 -3.87
C LEU A 138 14.91 -2.86 -2.72
N ASN A 139 14.80 -2.01 -1.70
CA ASN A 139 13.87 -2.21 -0.60
C ASN A 139 12.52 -1.55 -0.91
N THR A 140 11.87 -2.01 -1.98
CA THR A 140 10.60 -1.44 -2.46
C THR A 140 9.42 -2.27 -2.00
N SER A 141 8.25 -1.63 -2.03
CA SER A 141 6.99 -2.35 -1.97
C SER A 141 6.84 -3.25 -3.22
N LEU A 142 5.84 -4.13 -3.25
CA LEU A 142 5.51 -4.91 -4.45
C LEU A 142 4.84 -4.05 -5.54
N ASN A 143 5.04 -2.73 -5.51
CA ASN A 143 4.50 -1.78 -6.46
C ASN A 143 5.51 -1.53 -7.58
N ILE A 144 5.06 -1.70 -8.82
CA ILE A 144 5.87 -1.44 -10.02
C ILE A 144 6.17 0.04 -10.17
N GLN A 145 5.29 0.93 -9.70
CA GLN A 145 5.52 2.35 -9.80
C GLN A 145 6.77 2.77 -9.02
N ASP A 146 7.00 2.21 -7.83
CA ASP A 146 8.23 2.44 -7.05
C ASP A 146 9.49 2.09 -7.86
N LEU A 147 9.43 1.05 -8.69
CA LEU A 147 10.56 0.63 -9.54
C LEU A 147 10.79 1.61 -10.69
N LYS A 148 9.71 2.10 -11.30
CA LYS A 148 9.78 3.12 -12.36
C LYS A 148 10.32 4.43 -11.80
N ASP A 149 9.82 4.84 -10.63
CA ASP A 149 10.24 6.05 -9.95
C ASP A 149 11.72 5.95 -9.55
N HIS A 150 12.17 4.79 -9.08
CA HIS A 150 13.60 4.53 -8.84
C HIS A 150 14.44 4.74 -10.10
N LEU A 151 14.08 4.11 -11.23
CA LEU A 151 14.83 4.27 -12.48
C LEU A 151 14.83 5.72 -12.98
N PHE A 152 13.70 6.42 -12.83
CA PHE A 152 13.58 7.81 -13.24
C PHE A 152 14.40 8.75 -12.36
N THR A 153 14.26 8.64 -11.04
CA THR A 153 14.88 9.57 -10.09
C THR A 153 16.37 9.34 -9.89
N ILE A 154 16.83 8.08 -9.97
CA ILE A 154 18.22 7.71 -9.68
C ILE A 154 19.05 7.54 -10.97
N HIS A 155 18.42 7.18 -12.09
CA HIS A 155 19.11 6.88 -13.34
C HIS A 155 18.61 7.70 -14.54
N GLU A 156 17.65 8.61 -14.34
CA GLU A 156 17.06 9.45 -15.41
C GLU A 156 16.46 8.64 -16.57
N LEU A 157 16.12 7.37 -16.34
CA LEU A 157 15.56 6.48 -17.35
C LEU A 157 14.03 6.62 -17.41
N ARG A 158 13.51 6.77 -18.63
CA ARG A 158 12.06 6.86 -18.90
C ARG A 158 11.58 5.69 -19.74
N ASP A 159 10.30 5.35 -19.55
CA ASP A 159 9.60 4.37 -20.39
C ASP A 159 9.39 4.92 -21.81
N THR A 160 10.24 4.50 -22.74
CA THR A 160 10.14 4.90 -24.15
C THR A 160 9.09 4.12 -24.93
N THR A 161 8.50 3.07 -24.34
CA THR A 161 7.50 2.22 -25.03
C THR A 161 6.12 2.87 -25.13
N LYS A 162 5.87 3.96 -24.38
CA LYS A 162 4.60 4.70 -24.42
C LYS A 162 4.54 5.86 -25.42
N GLY A 163 5.67 6.24 -26.04
CA GLY A 163 5.76 7.41 -26.93
C GLY A 163 5.41 7.19 -28.40
N MET A 164 4.78 6.06 -28.77
CA MET A 164 4.62 5.64 -30.18
C MET A 164 3.16 5.45 -30.62
N ARG A 165 2.23 6.24 -30.08
CA ARG A 165 0.85 6.37 -30.58
C ARG A 165 0.45 7.84 -30.53
N ILE A 166 -0.14 8.33 -31.62
CA ILE A 166 -0.39 9.74 -32.01
C ILE A 166 0.86 10.28 -32.74
N ASP A 167 0.92 10.42 -34.07
CA ASP A 167 -0.07 11.01 -34.98
C ASP A 167 -0.35 10.17 -36.23
N LYS A 168 -1.62 9.89 -36.48
CA LYS A 168 -2.15 9.79 -37.83
C LYS A 168 -3.48 10.53 -37.82
N ASP A 169 -3.66 11.38 -38.82
CA ASP A 169 -4.89 12.10 -39.17
C ASP A 169 -5.01 13.51 -38.56
N THR A 170 -4.39 14.49 -39.23
CA THR A 170 -5.10 15.71 -39.65
C THR A 170 -4.43 16.22 -40.93
N GLU A 171 -4.83 15.67 -42.07
CA GLU A 171 -4.91 16.47 -43.30
C GLU A 171 -6.10 17.43 -43.10
N GLU A 172 -5.82 18.72 -42.95
CA GLU A 172 -6.83 19.74 -43.26
C GLU A 172 -6.23 20.78 -44.19
N SER A 173 -6.70 20.68 -45.43
CA SER A 173 -6.67 21.66 -46.50
C SER A 173 -7.06 23.04 -45.97
N SER A 174 -6.17 24.03 -46.14
CA SER A 174 -6.52 25.44 -46.03
C SER A 174 -6.89 25.99 -47.41
N ALA A 175 -8.18 26.26 -47.61
CA ALA A 175 -8.69 27.13 -48.66
C ALA A 175 -9.82 28.01 -48.11
N ASP A 176 -9.47 29.29 -47.97
CA ASP A 176 -10.23 30.52 -48.15
C ASP A 176 -11.68 30.70 -47.62
N VAL A 177 -11.78 31.66 -46.69
CA VAL A 177 -12.58 32.92 -46.73
C VAL A 177 -14.10 32.85 -46.85
N SER A 178 -14.80 33.38 -45.84
CA SER A 178 -15.62 34.61 -45.99
C SER A 178 -16.15 35.20 -44.66
N ILE A 179 -15.62 36.39 -44.33
CA ILE A 179 -16.32 37.65 -44.00
C ILE A 179 -17.49 37.61 -42.98
N GLN A 180 -17.30 38.26 -41.83
CA GLN A 180 -18.35 38.88 -41.02
C GLN A 180 -17.96 40.31 -40.63
N ALA A 181 -18.79 41.30 -40.96
CA ALA A 181 -18.92 42.57 -40.23
C ALA A 181 -20.15 43.37 -40.74
N GLU A 182 -21.26 43.31 -40.02
CA GLU A 182 -22.28 44.37 -39.95
C GLU A 182 -22.29 44.84 -38.49
N GLU A 183 -21.83 46.07 -38.25
CA GLU A 183 -22.62 47.29 -38.03
C GLU A 183 -22.79 47.60 -36.55
N ASN A 184 -22.06 48.61 -36.08
CA ASN A 184 -22.41 49.37 -34.88
C ASN A 184 -22.39 50.87 -35.26
N LYS A 185 -23.59 51.46 -35.38
CA LYS A 185 -23.81 52.91 -35.42
C LYS A 185 -23.73 53.50 -34.00
N PRO A 186 -23.09 54.66 -33.81
CA PRO A 186 -23.45 55.58 -32.75
C PRO A 186 -24.28 56.74 -33.31
N SER A 187 -25.44 56.98 -32.70
CA SER A 187 -26.21 58.23 -32.83
C SER A 187 -26.04 59.05 -31.55
N THR A 188 -25.70 60.33 -31.72
CA THR A 188 -26.14 61.53 -30.95
C THR A 188 -25.28 62.71 -31.47
N SER A 189 -25.86 63.64 -32.26
CA SER A 189 -26.50 64.91 -31.85
C SER A 189 -25.52 65.79 -31.04
N PHE A 190 -25.21 67.05 -31.35
CA PHE A 190 -25.93 68.25 -31.82
C PHE A 190 -24.90 69.10 -32.63
N GLN A 191 -25.18 70.10 -33.46
CA GLN A 191 -26.22 71.14 -33.52
C GLN A 191 -26.15 71.80 -34.91
#